data_AF-A0A384DLH2-F1
#
_entry.id   AF-A0A384DLH2-F1
#
_cell.length_a   1.000
_cell.length_b   1.000
_cell.length_c   1.000
_cell.angle_alpha   90.00
_cell.angle_beta   90.00
_cell.angle_gamma   90.00
#
_symmetry.space_group_name_H-M   'P 1'
#
loop_
_entity.id
_entity.type
_entity.pdbx_description
1 polymer ?
#
loop_
_entity_poly.entity_id
_entity_poly.type
_entity_poly.pdbx_seq_one_letter_code
_entity_poly.pdbx_strand_id
1 'polypeptide(L)'
;MVVKNEACSLSQPVAITYYLFQEKKMSLISIAEDRIMPLTAVGMHLTQAVKAGCPLDMERAGLTPEVQKIIADVIRNPPINSGDRSDPSL
;
A
#
# COMPACT_ATOMS: atom_id res chain seq x y z
N MET A 1 -14.19 19.28 10.44
CA MET A 1 -13.94 18.21 11.43
C MET A 1 -12.49 17.81 11.32
N VAL A 2 -11.66 18.13 12.31
CA VAL A 2 -10.25 17.74 12.33
C VAL A 2 -10.21 16.30 12.80
N VAL A 3 -9.89 15.37 11.89
CA VAL A 3 -9.59 13.99 12.27
C VAL A 3 -8.30 14.04 13.08
N LYS A 4 -8.46 13.96 14.40
CA LYS A 4 -7.38 13.84 15.36
C LYS A 4 -6.88 12.41 15.22
N ASN A 5 -5.92 12.19 14.31
CA ASN A 5 -5.35 10.87 14.11
C ASN A 5 -4.73 10.41 15.43
N GLU A 6 -5.21 9.28 15.91
CA GLU A 6 -4.55 8.47 16.91
C GLU A 6 -3.09 8.31 16.45
N ALA A 7 -2.14 8.68 17.31
CA ALA A 7 -0.73 8.69 16.92
C ALA A 7 -0.30 7.25 16.64
N CYS A 8 -0.27 6.84 15.38
CA CYS A 8 0.25 5.54 15.00
C CYS A 8 1.68 5.43 15.52
N SER A 9 2.00 4.34 16.22
CA SER A 9 3.36 4.08 16.62
C SER A 9 4.13 3.52 15.42
N LEU A 10 4.82 4.40 14.70
CA LEU A 10 5.65 4.04 13.54
C LEU A 10 7.14 4.07 13.91
N SER A 11 7.92 3.16 13.33
CA SER A 11 9.38 3.30 13.35
C SER A 11 9.79 4.55 12.56
N GLN A 12 10.93 5.15 12.92
CA GLN A 12 11.37 6.41 12.32
C GLN A 12 11.45 6.38 10.77
N PRO A 13 11.99 5.33 10.11
CA PRO A 13 12.03 5.29 8.64
C PRO A 13 10.63 5.25 7.99
N VAL A 14 9.68 4.56 8.63
CA VAL A 14 8.29 4.47 8.18
C VAL A 14 7.60 5.81 8.37
N ALA A 15 7.78 6.46 9.52
CA ALA A 15 7.23 7.78 9.82
C ALA A 15 7.70 8.85 8.82
N ILE A 16 8.99 8.85 8.46
CA ILE A 16 9.54 9.79 7.46
C ILE A 16 8.88 9.57 6.10
N THR A 17 8.79 8.32 5.64
CA THR A 17 8.17 8.00 4.34
C THR A 17 6.70 8.41 4.31
N TYR A 18 5.98 8.08 5.38
CA TYR A 18 4.58 8.44 5.54
C TYR A 18 4.38 9.96 5.52
N TYR A 19 5.22 10.72 6.22
CA TYR A 19 5.17 12.19 6.22
C TYR A 19 5.38 12.78 4.83
N LEU A 20 6.39 12.30 4.08
CA LEU A 20 6.65 12.78 2.72
C LEU A 20 5.47 12.50 1.77
N PHE A 21 4.83 11.32 1.91
CA PHE A 21 3.68 10.98 1.08
C PHE A 21 2.41 11.72 1.51
N GLN A 22 2.04 11.71 2.79
CA GLN A 22 0.76 12.21 3.27
C GLN A 22 0.73 13.71 3.50
N GLU A 23 1.77 14.26 4.12
CA GLU A 23 1.79 15.69 4.50
C GLU A 23 2.44 16.52 3.40
N LYS A 24 3.55 16.04 2.82
CA LYS A 24 4.24 16.75 1.71
C LYS A 24 3.68 16.44 0.33
N LYS A 25 2.75 15.47 0.22
CA LYS A 25 2.08 15.11 -1.05
C LYS A 25 3.06 14.71 -2.16
N MET A 26 4.25 14.22 -1.81
CA MET A 26 5.21 13.74 -2.80
C MET A 26 4.71 12.45 -3.46
N SER A 27 5.06 12.26 -4.72
CA SER A 27 4.79 11.00 -5.44
C SER A 27 5.68 9.88 -4.93
N LEU A 28 5.26 8.62 -5.13
CA LEU A 28 6.05 7.45 -4.73
C LEU A 28 7.45 7.43 -5.38
N ILE A 29 7.53 7.83 -6.65
CA ILE A 29 8.79 7.91 -7.42
C ILE A 29 9.71 8.97 -6.83
N SER A 30 9.19 10.19 -6.60
CA SER A 30 9.99 11.26 -5.99
C SER A 30 10.48 10.92 -4.58
N ILE A 31 9.72 10.14 -3.80
CA ILE A 31 10.16 9.70 -2.47
C ILE A 31 11.27 8.64 -2.59
N ALA A 32 11.16 7.72 -3.56
CA ALA A 32 12.19 6.71 -3.82
C ALA A 32 13.53 7.37 -4.20
N GLU A 33 13.48 8.41 -5.03
CA GLU A 33 14.64 9.21 -5.44
C GLU A 33 15.21 10.03 -4.27
N ASP A 34 14.38 10.80 -3.57
CA ASP A 34 14.78 11.66 -2.44
C ASP A 34 15.41 10.86 -1.29
N ARG A 35 14.81 9.72 -0.95
CA ARG A 35 15.30 8.85 0.13
C ARG A 35 16.37 7.85 -0.33
N ILE A 36 16.73 7.86 -1.60
CA ILE A 36 17.70 6.94 -2.23
C ILE A 36 17.36 5.49 -1.85
N MET A 37 16.11 5.09 -2.10
CA MET A 37 15.60 3.76 -1.75
C MET A 37 14.74 3.16 -2.86
N PRO A 38 14.64 1.82 -2.97
CA PRO A 38 13.77 1.18 -3.95
C PRO A 38 12.29 1.59 -3.78
N LEU A 39 11.58 1.76 -4.90
CA LEU A 39 10.14 2.04 -4.90
C LEU A 39 9.33 0.98 -4.14
N THR A 40 9.76 -0.28 -4.19
CA THR A 40 9.17 -1.38 -3.42
C THR A 40 9.26 -1.14 -1.91
N ALA A 41 10.38 -0.62 -1.43
CA ALA A 41 10.58 -0.32 -0.02
C ALA A 41 9.76 0.92 0.43
N VAL A 42 9.53 1.89 -0.46
CA VAL A 42 8.55 2.97 -0.23
C VAL A 42 7.14 2.37 -0.03
N GLY A 43 6.71 1.48 -0.94
CA GLY A 43 5.43 0.79 -0.83
C GLY A 43 5.30 -0.05 0.45
N MET A 44 6.36 -0.74 0.87
CA MET A 44 6.40 -1.48 2.13
C MET A 44 6.22 -0.57 3.35
N HIS A 45 6.90 0.57 3.41
CA HIS A 45 6.73 1.53 4.51
C HIS A 45 5.30 2.06 4.58
N LEU A 46 4.70 2.44 3.44
CA LEU A 46 3.30 2.90 3.42
C LEU A 46 2.33 1.79 3.85
N THR A 47 2.59 0.54 3.44
CA THR A 47 1.82 -0.62 3.89
C THR A 47 1.93 -0.83 5.40
N GLN A 48 3.13 -0.67 5.98
CA GLN A 48 3.34 -0.74 7.43
C GLN A 48 2.58 0.37 8.16
N ALA A 49 2.56 1.59 7.62
CA ALA A 49 1.78 2.68 8.21
C ALA A 49 0.28 2.40 8.21
N VAL A 50 -0.27 1.86 7.11
CA VAL A 50 -1.67 1.43 7.03
C VAL A 50 -1.97 0.34 8.06
N LYS A 51 -1.08 -0.67 8.18
CA LYS A 51 -1.22 -1.73 9.20
C LYS A 51 -1.18 -1.20 10.63
N ALA A 52 -0.49 -0.09 10.87
CA ALA A 52 -0.45 0.61 12.16
C ALA A 52 -1.65 1.55 12.39
N GLY A 53 -2.65 1.54 11.50
CA GLY A 53 -3.87 2.33 11.63
C GLY A 53 -3.78 3.74 11.04
N CYS A 54 -2.69 4.09 10.35
CA CYS A 54 -2.58 5.42 9.77
C CYS A 54 -3.46 5.57 8.53
N PRO A 55 -4.19 6.69 8.38
CA PRO A 55 -4.92 6.95 7.15
C PRO A 55 -3.94 7.13 6.00
N LEU A 56 -4.20 6.50 4.85
CA LEU A 56 -3.41 6.66 3.64
C LEU A 56 -4.32 7.09 2.49
N ASP A 57 -3.85 8.04 1.68
CA ASP A 57 -4.50 8.37 0.42
C ASP A 57 -4.27 7.22 -0.59
N MET A 58 -5.21 6.27 -0.60
CA MET A 58 -5.12 5.04 -1.38
C MET A 58 -5.15 5.31 -2.89
N GLU A 59 -5.93 6.30 -3.33
CA GLU A 59 -6.04 6.66 -4.74
C GLU A 59 -4.71 7.23 -5.25
N ARG A 60 -4.07 8.15 -4.50
CA ARG A 60 -2.73 8.66 -4.84
C ARG A 60 -1.65 7.58 -4.77
N ALA A 61 -1.85 6.53 -3.98
CA ALA A 61 -0.98 5.36 -3.96
C ALA A 61 -1.18 4.42 -5.16
N GLY A 62 -2.12 4.73 -6.07
CA GLY A 62 -2.43 3.95 -7.27
C GLY A 62 -3.55 2.95 -7.10
N LEU A 63 -4.16 2.87 -5.91
CA LEU A 63 -5.31 2.01 -5.63
C LEU A 63 -6.61 2.76 -5.95
N THR A 64 -6.78 3.16 -7.21
CA THR A 64 -7.95 3.90 -7.70
C THR A 64 -9.22 3.04 -7.60
N PRO A 65 -10.43 3.63 -7.64
CA PRO A 65 -11.68 2.88 -7.62
C PRO A 65 -11.75 1.77 -8.68
N GLU A 66 -11.20 2.01 -9.87
CA GLU A 66 -11.14 1.04 -10.97
C GLU A 66 -10.21 -0.13 -10.61
N VAL A 67 -9.02 0.16 -10.08
CA VAL A 67 -8.06 -0.87 -9.64
C VAL A 67 -8.64 -1.67 -8.46
N GLN A 68 -9.28 -1.02 -7.49
CA GLN A 68 -9.97 -1.69 -6.39
C GLN A 68 -11.07 -2.61 -6.90
N LYS A 69 -11.85 -2.17 -7.88
CA LYS A 69 -12.90 -3.00 -8.49
C LYS A 69 -12.29 -4.24 -9.13
N ILE A 70 -11.24 -4.10 -9.94
CA ILE A 70 -10.56 -5.24 -10.58
C ILE A 70 -10.05 -6.22 -9.52
N ILE A 71 -9.34 -5.74 -8.49
CA ILE A 71 -8.82 -6.59 -7.42
C ILE A 71 -9.96 -7.30 -6.70
N ALA A 72 -11.03 -6.59 -6.34
CA ALA A 72 -12.14 -7.14 -5.59
C ALA A 72 -12.96 -8.13 -6.42
N ASP A 73 -13.09 -7.92 -7.73
CA ASP A 73 -13.74 -8.84 -8.66
C ASP A 73 -12.93 -10.14 -8.79
N VAL A 74 -11.59 -10.05 -8.90
CA VAL A 74 -10.70 -11.22 -8.93
C VAL A 74 -10.74 -12.01 -7.62
N ILE A 75 -10.78 -11.34 -6.46
CA ILE A 75 -10.88 -12.01 -5.15
C ILE A 75 -12.23 -12.70 -4.99
N ARG A 76 -13.34 -12.06 -5.39
CA ARG A 76 -14.69 -12.63 -5.26
C ARG A 76 -14.98 -13.70 -6.31
N ASN A 77 -14.42 -13.56 -7.50
CA ASN A 77 -14.60 -14.45 -8.64
C ASN A 77 -13.23 -14.82 -9.22
N PRO A 78 -12.47 -15.70 -8.55
CA PRO A 78 -11.16 -16.11 -9.03
C PRO A 78 -11.27 -16.77 -10.40
N PRO A 79 -10.31 -16.55 -11.31
CA PRO A 79 -10.35 -17.14 -12.64
C PRO A 79 -10.32 -18.67 -12.57
N ILE A 80 -11.13 -19.31 -13.41
CA ILE A 80 -11.38 -20.77 -13.42
C ILE A 80 -10.08 -21.59 -13.62
N ASN A 81 -9.04 -21.02 -14.22
CA ASN A 81 -7.75 -21.68 -14.42
C ASN A 81 -6.78 -21.59 -13.22
N SER A 82 -7.20 -21.02 -12.09
CA SER A 82 -6.43 -21.06 -10.83
C SER A 82 -6.38 -22.46 -10.21
N GLY A 83 -6.87 -23.47 -10.94
CA GLY A 83 -7.00 -24.87 -10.55
C GLY A 83 -5.77 -25.41 -9.82
N ASP A 84 -6.04 -25.83 -8.60
CA ASP A 84 -5.22 -26.70 -7.77
C ASP A 84 -4.83 -27.92 -8.60
N ARG A 85 -3.60 -27.94 -9.15
CA ARG A 85 -2.96 -29.20 -9.55
C ARG A 85 -2.56 -29.91 -8.25
N SER A 86 -3.54 -30.39 -7.51
CA SER A 86 -3.35 -31.57 -6.69
C SER A 86 -3.15 -32.72 -7.68
N ASP A 87 -1.91 -32.88 -8.15
CA ASP A 87 -1.46 -34.07 -8.87
C ASP A 87 -1.63 -35.25 -7.91
N PRO A 88 -2.54 -36.22 -8.17
CA PRO A 88 -2.68 -37.38 -7.30
C PRO A 88 -1.56 -38.41 -7.51
N SER A 89 -0.53 -38.11 -8.30
CA SER A 89 0.47 -39.07 -8.76
C SER A 89 1.91 -38.63 -8.49
N LEU A 90 2.29 -38.48 -7.22
CA LEU A 90 3.68 -38.66 -6.73
C LEU A 90 3.69 -39.03 -5.24
#